data_AF-A0A139QNS6-F1
#
_entry.id   AF-A0A139QNS6-F1
#
_cell.length_a   1.000
_cell.length_b   1.000
_cell.length_c   1.000
_cell.angle_alpha   90.00
_cell.angle_beta   90.00
_cell.angle_gamma   90.00
#
_symmetry.space_group_name_H-M   'P 1'
#
loop_
_entity.id
_entity.type
_entity.pdbx_description
1 polymer ?
#
loop_
_entity_poly.entity_id
_entity_poly.type
_entity_poly.pdbx_seq_one_letter_code
_entity_poly.pdbx_strand_id
1 'polypeptide(L)' 'MIILWNFLMSFGIGVLAYGFSAAWINWGDYPPTMNTPGIAWWLNGVALLFWLITFVVLSIYEIKKAH' A
#
# COMPACT_ATOMS: atom_id res chain seq x y z
N MET A 1 -15.69 -11.41 -9.50
CA MET A 1 -14.36 -11.83 -9.04
C MET A 1 -14.33 -11.69 -7.52
N ILE A 2 -14.59 -12.78 -6.79
CA ILE A 2 -14.84 -12.82 -5.32
C ILE A 2 -14.07 -11.74 -4.52
N ILE A 3 -14.75 -11.01 -3.63
CA ILE A 3 -14.20 -9.96 -2.73
C ILE A 3 -12.86 -10.35 -2.08
N LEU A 4 -12.71 -11.62 -1.69
CA LEU A 4 -11.48 -12.18 -1.17
C LEU A 4 -10.27 -11.99 -2.12
N TRP A 5 -10.48 -12.15 -3.43
CA TRP A 5 -9.45 -11.95 -4.44
C TRP A 5 -9.04 -10.47 -4.54
N ASN A 6 -10.01 -9.55 -4.50
CA ASN A 6 -9.71 -8.11 -4.47
C ASN A 6 -8.92 -7.75 -3.21
N PHE A 7 -9.25 -8.35 -2.06
CA PHE A 7 -8.54 -8.16 -0.81
C PHE A 7 -7.08 -8.65 -0.87
N LEU A 8 -6.84 -9.84 -1.44
CA LEU A 8 -5.49 -10.38 -1.59
C LEU A 8 -4.65 -9.55 -2.55
N MET A 9 -5.21 -9.14 -3.70
CA MET A 9 -4.50 -8.28 -4.65
C MET A 9 -4.19 -6.91 -4.04
N SER A 10 -5.15 -6.29 -3.37
CA SER A 10 -4.94 -4.99 -2.75
C SER A 10 -3.94 -5.06 -1.60
N PHE A 11 -3.93 -6.15 -0.82
CA PHE A 11 -2.93 -6.38 0.22
C PHE A 11 -1.53 -6.49 -0.39
N GLY A 12 -1.40 -7.22 -1.51
CA GLY A 12 -0.15 -7.27 -2.27
C GLY A 12 0.34 -5.89 -2.71
N ILE A 13 -0.55 -5.00 -3.14
CA ILE A 13 -0.20 -3.61 -3.47
C ILE A 13 0.28 -2.84 -2.22
N GLY A 14 -0.36 -3.03 -1.06
CA GLY A 14 0.11 -2.44 0.19
C GLY A 14 1.53 -2.87 0.58
N VAL A 15 1.83 -4.17 0.46
CA VAL A 15 3.18 -4.72 0.70
C VAL A 15 4.21 -4.14 -0.27
N LEU A 16 3.87 -4.03 -1.56
CA LEU A 16 4.76 -3.43 -2.55
C LEU A 16 5.00 -1.94 -2.27
N ALA A 17 3.95 -1.19 -1.92
CA ALA A 17 4.06 0.22 -1.57
C ALA A 17 5.00 0.43 -0.36
N TYR A 18 4.87 -0.40 0.68
CA TYR A 18 5.81 -0.42 1.80
C TYR A 18 7.25 -0.62 1.32
N GLY A 19 7.48 -1.68 0.52
CA GLY A 19 8.80 -2.04 0.04
C GLY A 19 9.45 -0.94 -0.80
N PHE A 20 8.70 -0.34 -1.72
CA PHE A 20 9.19 0.79 -2.53
C PHE A 20 9.46 2.04 -1.69
N SER A 21 8.59 2.38 -0.73
CA SER A 21 8.84 3.51 0.17
C SER A 21 10.03 3.29 1.08
N ALA A 22 10.22 2.09 1.61
CA ALA A 22 11.38 1.74 2.42
C ALA A 22 12.67 1.77 1.58
N ALA A 23 12.65 1.26 0.35
CA ALA A 23 13.78 1.32 -0.57
C ALA A 23 14.12 2.78 -0.93
N TRP A 24 13.10 3.60 -1.21
CA TRP A 24 13.28 5.02 -1.53
C TRP A 24 13.91 5.79 -0.37
N ILE A 25 13.45 5.56 0.86
CA ILE A 25 14.02 6.17 2.07
C ILE A 25 15.48 5.76 2.27
N ASN A 26 15.83 4.50 1.99
CA ASN A 26 17.22 4.03 2.08
C ASN A 26 18.15 4.55 0.98
N TRP A 27 17.61 5.10 -0.11
CA TRP A 27 18.40 5.70 -1.18
C TRP A 27 18.74 7.17 -0.95
N GLY A 28 18.14 7.82 0.05
CA GLY A 28 18.43 9.21 0.41
C GLY A 28 19.44 9.31 1.55
N ASP A 29 20.32 10.32 1.47
CA ASP A 29 21.28 10.65 2.53
C ASP A 29 20.74 11.65 3.55
N TYR A 30 19.60 12.28 3.26
CA TYR A 30 18.94 13.22 4.17
C TYR A 30 17.85 12.54 4.99
N PRO A 31 17.65 12.93 6.27
CA PRO A 31 16.50 12.51 7.04
C PRO A 31 15.18 12.83 6.31
N PRO A 32 14.14 11.98 6.45
CA PRO A 32 14.10 10.80 7.30
C PRO A 32 14.84 9.58 6.71
N THR A 33 15.52 8.82 7.56
CA THR A 33 16.14 7.52 7.24
C THR A 33 15.41 6.39 7.97
N MET A 34 15.75 5.12 7.72
CA MET A 34 15.15 3.98 8.43
C MET A 34 15.38 3.99 9.96
N ASN A 35 16.35 4.76 10.44
CA ASN A 35 16.63 4.92 11.86
C ASN A 35 15.85 6.07 12.50
N THR A 36 15.13 6.89 11.71
CA THR A 36 14.35 8.00 12.23
C THR A 36 13.19 7.48 13.09
N PRO A 37 13.09 7.89 14.38
CA PRO A 37 11.97 7.50 15.22
C PRO A 37 10.64 7.87 14.56
N GLY A 38 9.70 6.92 14.52
CA GLY A 38 8.41 7.14 13.89
C GLY A 38 8.33 6.76 12.41
N ILE A 39 9.46 6.49 11.72
CA ILE A 39 9.44 6.17 10.28
C ILE A 39 8.67 4.88 9.97
N ALA A 40 8.72 3.90 10.87
CA ALA A 40 7.95 2.66 10.74
C ALA A 40 6.44 2.92 10.71
N TRP A 41 5.94 3.89 11.48
CA TRP A 41 4.53 4.28 11.47
C TRP A 41 4.13 4.90 10.14
N TRP A 42 5.00 5.74 9.57
CA TRP A 42 4.79 6.33 8.24
C TRP A 42 4.79 5.28 7.14
N LEU A 43 5.74 4.35 7.15
CA LEU A 43 5.79 3.25 6.20
C LEU A 43 4.54 2.36 6.27
N ASN A 44 4.08 2.04 7.48
CA ASN A 44 2.81 1.33 7.70
C ASN A 44 1.62 2.14 7.18
N GLY A 45 1.63 3.47 7.38
CA GLY A 45 0.62 4.39 6.86
C GLY A 45 0.55 4.38 5.33
N VAL A 46 1.70 4.41 4.65
CA VAL A 46 1.76 4.29 3.18
C VAL A 46 1.19 2.95 2.73
N ALA A 47 1.63 1.84 3.35
CA ALA A 47 1.13 0.51 3.03
C ALA A 47 -0.40 0.41 3.17
N LEU A 48 -0.93 0.91 4.28
CA LEU A 48 -2.37 0.91 4.57
C LEU A 48 -3.15 1.77 3.56
N LEU A 49 -2.64 2.96 3.23
CA LEU A 49 -3.28 3.88 2.29
C LEU A 49 -3.43 3.23 0.91
N PHE A 50 -2.33 2.70 0.36
CA PHE A 50 -2.34 2.07 -0.96
C PHE A 50 -3.16 0.78 -0.97
N TRP A 51 -3.15 0.02 0.13
CA TRP A 51 -4.01 -1.15 0.29
C TRP A 51 -5.49 -0.78 0.21
N LEU A 52 -5.94 0.17 1.04
CA LEU A 52 -7.35 0.56 1.12
C LEU A 52 -7.86 1.18 -0.18
N ILE A 53 -7.09 2.09 -0.79
CA ILE A 53 -7.47 2.72 -2.06
C ILE A 53 -7.63 1.65 -3.14
N THR A 54 -6.65 0.75 -3.27
CA THR A 54 -6.70 -0.32 -4.27
C THR A 54 -7.91 -1.23 -4.03
N PHE A 55 -8.17 -1.60 -2.78
CA PHE A 55 -9.30 -2.46 -2.44
C PHE A 55 -10.64 -1.82 -2.85
N VAL A 56 -10.82 -0.53 -2.54
CA VAL A 56 -12.01 0.23 -2.92
C VAL A 56 -12.15 0.31 -4.44
N VAL A 57 -11.07 0.63 -5.16
CA VAL A 57 -11.07 0.74 -6.63
C VAL A 57 -11.45 -0.59 -7.28
N LEU A 58 -10.85 -1.70 -6.85
CA LEU A 58 -11.15 -3.03 -7.38
C LEU A 58 -12.61 -3.43 -7.09
N SER A 59 -13.11 -3.14 -5.89
CA SER A 59 -14.49 -3.43 -5.50
C SER A 59 -15.51 -2.63 -6.31
N ILE A 60 -15.25 -1.34 -6.55
CA ILE A 60 -16.10 -0.49 -7.41
C ILE A 60 -16.07 -0.99 -8.85
N TYR A 61 -14.89 -1.33 -9.37
CA TYR A 61 -14.74 -1.84 -10.74
C TYR A 61 -15.52 -3.14 -10.94
N GLU A 62 -15.49 -4.04 -9.95
CA GLU A 62 -16.26 -5.27 -10.00
C GLU A 62 -17.77 -5.02 -10.01
N ILE A 63 -18.28 -4.13 -9.15
CA ILE A 63 -19.70 -3.74 -9.13
C ILE A 63 -20.11 -3.20 -10.51
N LYS A 64 -19.32 -2.29 -11.09
CA LYS A 64 -19.60 -1.72 -12.42
C LYS A 64 -19.59 -2.75 -13.54
N LYS A 65 -18.80 -3.82 -13.43
CA LYS A 65 -18.74 -4.88 -14.45
C LYS A 65 -19.94 -5.83 -14.37
N ALA A 66 -20.60 -5.90 -13.21
CA ALA A 66 -21.73 -6.80 -12.97
C ALA A 66 -23.09 -6.21 -13.41
N HIS A 67 -23.16 -4.89 -13.65
CA HIS A 67 -24.33 -4.14 -14.11
C HIS A 67 -24.13 -3.64 -15.54
#